data_AF-A0A5B7UQP1-F1
#
_entry.id   AF-A0A5B7UQP1-F1
#
_cell.length_a   1.000
_cell.length_b   1.000
_cell.length_c   1.000
_cell.angle_alpha   90.00
_cell.angle_beta   90.00
_cell.angle_gamma   90.00
#
_symmetry.space_group_name_H-M   'P 1'
#
loop_
_entity.id
_entity.type
_entity.pdbx_description
1 polymer ?
#
loop_
_entity_poly.entity_id
_entity_poly.type
_entity_poly.pdbx_seq_one_letter_code
_entity_poly.pdbx_strand_id
1 'polypeptide(L)'
;MTADIREESPGAPDGTLPSGAPSRTGTVRGVYRFLLSRQWVILTLIGLVLIPVMIELGFWQLHRHEARVARNDKIARVIDAEPVPAERLTAPGREVRDSDVYRRVTAEGTYDPKHEVVVRRRTNSDDEVGFHVLTPFVLRDGKVLLVNRGWIRADGPQTAFPKIPAPPRGRLTVTGRLMADETSAASGIKDVRGLPDRQIMLISSGQQAHALGKPVLGGYIAQTAPENPGGSPQLIAAPDHSSIGAHMAYAIQWWLFAAGVPAGWIVLVRREVRDRREAAAAEAAPEAAAAAA
;
A
#
# COMPACT_ATOMS: atom_id res chain seq x y z
N MET A 1 11.41 26.30 114.71
CA MET A 1 10.70 25.11 115.20
C MET A 1 10.03 24.49 113.98
N THR A 2 10.83 23.68 113.26
CA THR A 2 10.67 22.21 113.11
C THR A 2 9.46 21.88 112.21
N ALA A 3 9.68 21.53 110.95
CA ALA A 3 10.07 20.18 110.50
C ALA A 3 9.06 19.13 110.99
N ASP A 4 8.37 18.47 110.06
CA ASP A 4 8.63 17.05 109.72
C ASP A 4 7.36 16.32 109.23
N ILE A 5 7.40 16.00 107.93
CA ILE A 5 7.01 14.75 107.25
C ILE A 5 5.77 13.96 107.74
N ARG A 6 4.85 13.71 106.80
CA ARG A 6 4.39 12.34 106.53
C ARG A 6 4.07 12.12 105.05
N GLU A 7 4.77 11.15 104.47
CA GLU A 7 4.55 10.55 103.16
C GLU A 7 3.18 9.89 103.05
N GLU A 8 2.54 10.02 101.88
CA GLU A 8 1.82 8.91 101.23
C GLU A 8 1.82 9.15 99.70
N SER A 9 2.27 8.13 98.98
CA SER A 9 2.17 7.90 97.53
C SER A 9 1.65 6.45 97.41
N PRO A 10 0.87 6.01 96.39
CA PRO A 10 0.98 6.44 94.98
C PRO A 10 -0.33 6.46 94.16
N GLY A 11 -0.27 6.98 92.94
CA GLY A 11 -1.35 6.82 91.97
C GLY A 11 -1.13 7.60 90.68
N ALA A 12 -0.38 7.02 89.74
CA ALA A 12 -0.26 7.55 88.38
C ALA A 12 -1.56 7.28 87.60
N PRO A 13 -2.16 8.29 86.94
CA PRO A 13 -3.08 8.02 85.85
C PRO A 13 -2.28 7.87 84.54
N ASP A 14 -2.21 6.62 84.09
CA ASP A 14 -1.79 6.21 82.76
C ASP A 14 -2.73 6.84 81.73
N GLY A 15 -2.30 7.95 81.12
CA GLY A 15 -3.02 8.63 80.05
C GLY A 15 -2.76 7.96 78.71
N THR A 16 -3.34 6.78 78.50
CA THR A 16 -3.35 6.07 77.23
C THR A 16 -3.99 6.95 76.15
N LEU A 17 -3.18 7.49 75.24
CA LEU A 17 -3.64 8.08 73.98
C LEU A 17 -4.41 7.01 73.18
N PRO A 18 -5.61 7.28 72.63
CA PRO A 18 -6.21 6.37 71.67
C PRO A 18 -5.38 6.34 70.39
N SER A 19 -4.54 5.31 70.28
CA SER A 19 -3.92 4.87 69.03
C SER A 19 -5.01 4.30 68.12
N GLY A 20 -5.22 4.92 66.96
CA GLY A 20 -6.18 4.39 65.98
C GLY A 20 -6.59 5.37 64.88
N ALA A 21 -5.65 6.08 64.26
CA ALA A 21 -5.93 6.68 62.96
C ALA A 21 -5.85 5.58 61.88
N PRO A 22 -6.94 5.22 61.17
CA PRO A 22 -6.85 4.23 60.12
C PRO A 22 -5.94 4.76 59.00
N SER A 23 -4.88 4.01 58.73
CA SER A 23 -3.94 4.23 57.63
C SER A 23 -4.69 4.27 56.29
N ARG A 24 -4.87 5.47 55.74
CA ARG A 24 -5.51 5.74 54.43
C ARG A 24 -4.79 5.12 53.22
N THR A 25 -3.64 4.48 53.44
CA THR A 25 -2.81 3.88 52.39
C THR A 25 -3.34 2.53 51.88
N GLY A 26 -4.26 1.87 52.61
CA GLY A 26 -4.82 0.56 52.23
C GLY A 26 -5.94 0.61 51.19
N THR A 27 -6.65 1.73 51.06
CA THR A 27 -7.91 1.80 50.29
C THR A 27 -7.70 1.78 48.77
N VAL A 28 -6.61 2.39 48.27
CA VAL A 28 -6.37 2.48 46.82
C VAL A 28 -5.99 1.11 46.24
N ARG A 29 -5.22 0.30 46.97
CA ARG A 29 -4.79 -1.04 46.52
C ARG A 29 -5.95 -2.04 46.43
N GLY A 30 -6.97 -1.91 47.28
CA GLY A 30 -8.16 -2.77 47.25
C GLY A 30 -9.08 -2.50 46.06
N VAL A 31 -9.25 -1.22 45.68
CA VAL A 31 -10.18 -0.80 44.61
C VAL A 31 -9.76 -1.30 43.23
N TYR A 32 -8.46 -1.40 42.94
CA TYR A 32 -7.96 -1.82 41.61
C TYR A 32 -7.62 -3.32 41.51
N ARG A 33 -7.84 -4.11 42.56
CA ARG A 33 -7.49 -5.54 42.57
C ARG A 33 -8.23 -6.34 41.48
N PHE A 34 -9.38 -5.85 41.01
CA PHE A 34 -10.13 -6.45 39.91
C PHE A 34 -9.36 -6.42 38.57
N LEU A 35 -8.40 -5.51 38.38
CA LEU A 35 -7.56 -5.45 37.18
C LEU A 35 -6.70 -6.71 37.02
N LEU A 36 -6.45 -7.43 38.13
CA LEU A 36 -5.75 -8.72 38.15
C LEU A 36 -6.69 -9.91 37.91
N SER A 37 -7.99 -9.68 37.72
CA SER A 37 -8.90 -10.76 37.34
C SER A 37 -8.58 -11.25 35.93
N ARG A 38 -8.84 -12.53 35.66
CA ARG A 38 -8.57 -13.18 34.36
C ARG A 38 -9.11 -12.36 33.18
N GLN A 39 -10.31 -11.78 33.32
CA GLN A 39 -10.94 -10.96 32.29
C GLN A 39 -10.16 -9.68 32.00
N TRP A 40 -9.74 -8.94 33.04
CA TRP A 40 -9.04 -7.67 32.88
C TRP A 40 -7.59 -7.83 32.41
N VAL A 41 -6.92 -8.90 32.85
CA VAL A 41 -5.60 -9.27 32.34
C VAL A 41 -5.70 -9.61 30.84
N ILE A 42 -6.67 -10.44 30.44
CA ILE A 42 -6.86 -10.77 29.01
C ILE A 42 -7.16 -9.52 28.18
N LEU A 43 -8.09 -8.65 28.61
CA LEU A 43 -8.41 -7.42 27.89
C LEU A 43 -7.20 -6.49 27.74
N THR A 44 -6.39 -6.36 28.79
CA THR A 44 -5.19 -5.53 28.76
C THR A 44 -4.12 -6.13 27.84
N LEU A 45 -3.91 -7.44 27.87
CA LEU A 45 -2.99 -8.13 26.96
C LEU A 45 -3.44 -8.02 25.50
N ILE A 46 -4.74 -8.17 25.23
CA ILE A 46 -5.30 -7.96 23.88
C ILE A 46 -5.02 -6.53 23.43
N GLY A 47 -5.28 -5.52 24.27
CA GLY A 47 -4.99 -4.13 23.95
C GLY A 47 -3.51 -3.89 23.66
N LEU A 48 -2.61 -4.46 24.48
CA LEU A 48 -1.16 -4.36 24.31
C LEU A 48 -0.66 -4.98 23.01
N VAL A 49 -1.33 -6.01 22.49
CA VAL A 49 -1.02 -6.61 21.18
C VAL A 49 -1.68 -5.85 20.05
N LEU A 50 -2.92 -5.39 20.23
CA LEU A 50 -3.70 -4.77 19.17
C LEU A 50 -3.17 -3.38 18.79
N ILE A 51 -2.73 -2.59 19.76
CA ILE A 51 -2.15 -1.26 19.55
C ILE A 51 -0.97 -1.28 18.57
N PRO A 52 0.12 -2.06 18.80
CA PRO A 52 1.26 -2.08 17.88
C PRO A 52 0.85 -2.61 16.50
N VAL A 53 -0.06 -3.60 16.41
CA VAL A 53 -0.58 -4.09 15.12
C VAL A 53 -1.29 -2.98 14.35
N MET A 54 -2.16 -2.20 15.00
CA MET A 54 -2.85 -1.08 14.36
C MET A 54 -1.88 0.02 13.93
N ILE A 55 -0.85 0.30 14.72
CA ILE A 55 0.20 1.27 14.37
C ILE A 55 0.96 0.83 13.12
N GLU A 56 1.40 -0.44 13.07
CA GLU A 56 2.06 -1.04 11.91
C GLU A 56 1.18 -1.00 10.66
N LEU A 57 -0.12 -1.30 10.79
CA LEU A 57 -1.08 -1.18 9.69
C LEU A 57 -1.21 0.27 9.19
N GLY A 58 -1.16 1.25 10.09
CA GLY A 58 -1.14 2.66 9.74
C GLY A 58 0.10 3.05 8.94
N PHE A 59 1.29 2.62 9.38
CA PHE A 59 2.53 2.84 8.62
C PHE A 59 2.52 2.12 7.27
N TRP A 60 2.02 0.89 7.21
CA TRP A 60 1.89 0.16 5.95
C TRP A 60 1.02 0.92 4.94
N GLN A 61 -0.12 1.48 5.37
CA GLN A 61 -0.96 2.32 4.52
C GLN A 61 -0.27 3.63 4.12
N LEU A 62 0.49 4.26 5.03
CA LEU A 62 1.27 5.46 4.73
C LEU A 62 2.34 5.18 3.65
N HIS A 63 3.13 4.12 3.81
CA HIS A 63 4.14 3.73 2.82
C HIS A 63 3.50 3.44 1.46
N ARG A 64 2.31 2.82 1.44
CA ARG A 64 1.54 2.58 0.21
C ARG A 64 1.13 3.89 -0.46
N HIS A 65 0.69 4.88 0.34
CA HIS A 65 0.37 6.22 -0.13
C HIS A 65 1.60 6.92 -0.71
N GLU A 66 2.71 6.97 0.01
CA GLU A 66 3.95 7.61 -0.42
C GLU A 66 4.50 6.99 -1.70
N ALA A 67 4.49 5.65 -1.82
CA ALA A 67 4.88 4.96 -3.04
C ALA A 67 4.00 5.35 -4.24
N ARG A 68 2.69 5.53 -4.02
CA ARG A 68 1.75 5.97 -5.07
C ARG A 68 2.03 7.42 -5.48
N VAL A 69 2.20 8.32 -4.53
CA VAL A 69 2.55 9.74 -4.78
C VAL A 69 3.86 9.84 -5.55
N ALA A 70 4.93 9.19 -5.07
CA ALA A 70 6.23 9.23 -5.73
C ALA A 70 6.18 8.73 -7.18
N ARG A 71 5.40 7.68 -7.45
CA ARG A 71 5.19 7.17 -8.81
C ARG A 71 4.42 8.15 -9.69
N ASN A 72 3.33 8.72 -9.16
CA ASN A 72 2.50 9.68 -9.88
C ASN A 72 3.29 10.94 -10.24
N ASP A 73 4.08 11.47 -9.30
CA ASP A 73 4.95 12.62 -9.53
C ASP A 73 6.00 12.35 -10.60
N LYS A 74 6.56 11.12 -10.63
CA LYS A 74 7.48 10.71 -11.70
C LYS A 74 6.79 10.78 -13.06
N ILE A 75 5.59 10.21 -13.18
CA ILE A 75 4.81 10.20 -14.43
C ILE A 75 4.45 11.62 -14.84
N ALA A 76 3.94 12.44 -13.92
CA ALA A 76 3.51 13.81 -14.19
C ALA A 76 4.64 14.68 -14.77
N ARG A 77 5.88 14.49 -14.31
CA ARG A 77 7.05 15.24 -14.81
C ARG A 77 7.45 14.89 -16.24
N VAL A 78 7.11 13.70 -16.72
CA VAL A 78 7.66 13.15 -17.98
C VAL A 78 6.63 13.00 -19.08
N ILE A 79 5.35 12.84 -18.71
CA ILE A 79 4.30 12.45 -19.65
C ILE A 79 3.90 13.58 -20.61
N ASP A 80 3.99 14.83 -20.16
CA ASP A 80 3.66 16.02 -20.95
C ASP A 80 4.89 16.74 -21.52
N ALA A 81 6.09 16.20 -21.30
CA ALA A 81 7.31 16.74 -21.88
C ALA A 81 7.29 16.62 -23.42
N GLU A 82 7.91 17.59 -24.09
CA GLU A 82 8.03 17.59 -25.55
C GLU A 82 8.71 16.30 -26.03
N PRO A 83 8.17 15.62 -27.07
CA PRO A 83 8.75 14.39 -27.57
C PRO A 83 10.18 14.56 -28.08
N VAL A 84 11.05 13.61 -27.76
CA VAL A 84 12.43 13.56 -28.27
C VAL A 84 12.63 12.32 -29.14
N PRO A 85 13.59 12.30 -30.09
CA PRO A 85 13.87 11.08 -30.85
C PRO A 85 14.21 9.90 -29.92
N ALA A 86 13.61 8.73 -30.15
CA ALA A 86 13.78 7.54 -29.30
C ALA A 86 15.26 7.15 -29.14
N GLU A 87 16.04 7.31 -30.21
CA GLU A 87 17.47 7.02 -30.27
C GLU A 87 18.33 7.91 -29.34
N ARG A 88 17.78 9.02 -28.82
CA ARG A 88 18.46 9.82 -27.78
C ARG A 88 18.37 9.19 -26.39
N LEU A 89 17.34 8.40 -26.13
CA LEU A 89 17.05 7.84 -24.81
C LEU A 89 17.37 6.35 -24.72
N THR A 90 17.45 5.65 -25.85
CA THR A 90 17.75 4.22 -25.90
C THR A 90 18.62 3.86 -27.10
N ALA A 91 19.30 2.73 -27.02
CA ALA A 91 20.17 2.17 -28.06
C ALA A 91 20.10 0.63 -28.01
N PRO A 92 20.52 -0.08 -29.06
CA PRO A 92 20.60 -1.54 -29.02
C PRO A 92 21.49 -2.03 -27.86
N GLY A 93 20.98 -2.99 -27.10
CA GLY A 93 21.65 -3.54 -25.92
C GLY A 93 21.70 -2.62 -24.69
N ARG A 94 21.09 -1.43 -24.75
CA ARG A 94 21.04 -0.48 -23.64
C ARG A 94 19.70 -0.54 -22.92
N GLU A 95 19.70 -0.81 -21.63
CA GLU A 95 18.48 -0.75 -20.82
C GLU A 95 17.92 0.68 -20.72
N VAL A 96 16.58 0.78 -20.70
CA VAL A 96 15.89 2.05 -20.49
C VAL A 96 16.04 2.44 -19.03
N ARG A 97 16.52 3.66 -18.77
CA ARG A 97 16.64 4.18 -17.40
C ARG A 97 15.25 4.41 -16.81
N ASP A 98 15.08 4.19 -15.51
CA ASP A 98 13.82 4.45 -14.79
C ASP A 98 13.31 5.88 -15.00
N SER A 99 14.22 6.87 -15.08
CA SER A 99 13.90 8.29 -15.33
C SER A 99 13.36 8.58 -16.74
N ASP A 100 13.59 7.68 -17.69
CA ASP A 100 13.15 7.82 -19.08
C ASP A 100 11.85 7.03 -19.36
N VAL A 101 11.40 6.19 -18.43
CA VAL A 101 10.12 5.49 -18.55
C VAL A 101 8.98 6.51 -18.60
N TYR A 102 8.01 6.26 -19.47
CA TYR A 102 6.90 7.16 -19.84
C TYR A 102 7.29 8.42 -20.62
N ARG A 103 8.57 8.68 -20.89
CA ARG A 103 8.96 9.82 -21.73
C ARG A 103 8.36 9.68 -23.12
N ARG A 104 7.78 10.78 -23.62
CA ARG A 104 7.32 10.84 -25.00
C ARG A 104 8.52 10.83 -25.93
N VAL A 105 8.49 9.93 -26.89
CA VAL A 105 9.50 9.79 -27.92
C VAL A 105 8.90 9.71 -29.30
N THR A 106 9.65 10.16 -30.30
CA THR A 106 9.34 10.02 -31.72
C THR A 106 10.33 9.10 -32.41
N ALA A 107 9.87 8.39 -33.43
CA ALA A 107 10.70 7.58 -34.29
C ALA A 107 10.17 7.61 -35.71
N GLU A 108 11.05 7.60 -36.71
CA GLU A 108 10.65 7.61 -38.11
C GLU A 108 11.17 6.36 -38.84
N GLY A 109 10.28 5.73 -39.60
CA GLY A 109 10.53 4.40 -40.13
C GLY A 109 9.30 3.78 -40.77
N THR A 110 9.32 2.46 -40.91
CA THR A 110 8.26 1.66 -41.52
C THR A 110 7.93 0.46 -40.64
N TYR A 111 6.66 0.13 -40.49
CA TYR A 111 6.24 -1.09 -39.80
C TYR A 111 6.62 -2.36 -40.56
N ASP A 112 7.05 -3.39 -39.85
CA ASP A 112 7.28 -4.74 -40.37
C ASP A 112 6.21 -5.71 -39.81
N PRO A 113 5.02 -5.77 -40.44
CA PRO A 113 3.92 -6.62 -39.97
C PRO A 113 4.20 -8.13 -40.12
N LYS A 114 5.24 -8.53 -40.88
CA LYS A 114 5.58 -9.95 -41.06
C LYS A 114 6.13 -10.56 -39.78
N HIS A 115 6.84 -9.78 -38.98
CA HIS A 115 7.40 -10.18 -37.69
C HIS A 115 6.61 -9.63 -36.50
N GLU A 116 5.37 -9.22 -36.72
CA GLU A 116 4.47 -8.78 -35.66
C GLU A 116 4.14 -9.95 -34.72
N VAL A 117 4.15 -9.68 -33.42
CA VAL A 117 3.81 -10.64 -32.36
C VAL A 117 2.75 -10.06 -31.45
N VAL A 118 2.06 -10.94 -30.71
CA VAL A 118 1.05 -10.53 -29.73
C VAL A 118 1.45 -10.89 -28.32
N VAL A 119 1.21 -9.97 -27.40
CA VAL A 119 1.46 -10.16 -25.98
C VAL A 119 0.16 -10.62 -25.31
N ARG A 120 0.18 -11.80 -24.71
CA ARG A 120 -1.03 -12.45 -24.17
C ARG A 120 -1.49 -11.86 -22.84
N ARG A 121 -2.73 -12.19 -22.48
CA ARG A 121 -3.35 -11.93 -21.17
C ARG A 121 -3.25 -10.46 -20.76
N ARG A 122 -3.53 -9.56 -21.71
CA ARG A 122 -3.56 -8.11 -21.46
C ARG A 122 -5.00 -7.66 -21.30
N THR A 123 -5.26 -6.83 -20.32
CA THR A 123 -6.57 -6.24 -20.09
C THR A 123 -6.60 -4.81 -20.63
N ASN A 124 -7.74 -4.40 -21.18
CA ASN A 124 -7.99 -2.99 -21.48
C ASN A 124 -8.49 -2.26 -20.22
N SER A 125 -8.88 -1.00 -20.38
CA SER A 125 -9.43 -0.17 -19.30
C SER A 125 -10.79 -0.65 -18.76
N ASP A 126 -11.48 -1.51 -19.50
CA ASP A 126 -12.79 -2.08 -19.16
C ASP A 126 -12.66 -3.53 -18.62
N ASP A 127 -11.46 -3.94 -18.22
CA ASP A 127 -11.12 -5.29 -17.72
C ASP A 127 -11.35 -6.44 -18.72
N GLU A 128 -11.52 -6.12 -20.01
CA GLU A 128 -11.65 -7.13 -21.05
C GLU A 128 -10.30 -7.77 -21.38
N VAL A 129 -10.29 -9.10 -21.48
CA VAL A 129 -9.07 -9.85 -21.78
C VAL A 129 -8.79 -9.87 -23.29
N GLY A 130 -7.55 -9.58 -23.65
CA GLY A 130 -7.10 -9.50 -25.03
C GLY A 130 -5.59 -9.59 -25.16
N PHE A 131 -5.07 -8.91 -26.17
CA PHE A 131 -3.67 -8.94 -26.56
C PHE A 131 -3.15 -7.52 -26.79
N HIS A 132 -1.89 -7.28 -26.45
CA HIS A 132 -1.17 -6.15 -27.04
C HIS A 132 -0.57 -6.55 -28.39
N VAL A 133 -0.67 -5.67 -29.38
CA VAL A 133 -0.08 -5.86 -30.70
C VAL A 133 1.29 -5.20 -30.72
N LEU A 134 2.34 -6.01 -30.82
CA LEU A 134 3.73 -5.57 -30.85
C LEU A 134 4.29 -5.74 -32.26
N THR A 135 4.50 -4.62 -32.94
CA THR A 135 4.98 -4.60 -34.32
C THR A 135 6.37 -4.00 -34.37
N PRO A 136 7.37 -4.71 -34.94
CA PRO A 136 8.67 -4.13 -35.21
C PRO A 136 8.56 -2.92 -36.15
N PHE A 137 9.26 -1.84 -35.82
CA PHE A 137 9.32 -0.61 -36.60
C PHE A 137 10.75 -0.36 -37.03
N VAL A 138 11.00 -0.50 -38.33
CA VAL A 138 12.34 -0.41 -38.92
C VAL A 138 12.67 1.06 -39.16
N LEU A 139 13.68 1.54 -38.44
CA LEU A 139 14.18 2.91 -38.54
C LEU A 139 14.96 3.14 -39.84
N ARG A 140 15.27 4.41 -40.11
CA ARG A 140 16.01 4.82 -41.32
C ARG A 140 17.36 4.14 -41.48
N ASP A 141 18.05 3.84 -40.37
CA ASP A 141 19.37 3.22 -40.35
C ASP A 141 19.34 1.69 -40.18
N GLY A 142 18.16 1.09 -40.28
CA GLY A 142 17.96 -0.37 -40.23
C GLY A 142 17.84 -0.96 -38.83
N LYS A 143 18.06 -0.18 -37.76
CA LYS A 143 17.69 -0.59 -36.39
C LYS A 143 16.18 -0.77 -36.28
N VAL A 144 15.78 -1.54 -35.28
CA VAL A 144 14.37 -1.84 -35.01
C VAL A 144 13.97 -1.22 -33.66
N LEU A 145 12.86 -0.50 -33.65
CA LEU A 145 12.16 -0.10 -32.44
C LEU A 145 10.93 -0.98 -32.28
N LEU A 146 10.70 -1.55 -31.10
CA LEU A 146 9.46 -2.26 -30.81
C LEU A 146 8.34 -1.25 -30.55
N VAL A 147 7.24 -1.36 -31.29
CA VAL A 147 6.06 -0.50 -31.14
C VAL A 147 4.89 -1.33 -30.68
N ASN A 148 4.43 -1.09 -29.46
CA ASN A 148 3.15 -1.58 -28.99
C ASN A 148 2.07 -0.65 -29.57
N ARG A 149 1.41 -1.13 -30.62
CA ARG A 149 0.39 -0.38 -31.38
C ARG A 149 -0.92 -0.25 -30.63
N GLY A 150 -1.13 -1.01 -29.55
CA GLY A 150 -2.37 -0.99 -28.78
C GLY A 150 -2.88 -2.38 -28.42
N TRP A 151 -4.10 -2.38 -27.88
CA TRP A 151 -4.81 -3.57 -27.44
C TRP A 151 -5.87 -4.02 -28.45
N ILE A 152 -6.06 -5.33 -28.58
CA ILE A 152 -7.16 -5.93 -29.31
C ILE A 152 -7.80 -7.02 -28.46
N ARG A 153 -9.13 -7.13 -28.54
CA ARG A 153 -9.90 -8.14 -27.81
C ARG A 153 -9.53 -9.56 -28.27
N ALA A 154 -9.61 -10.52 -27.34
CA ALA A 154 -9.55 -11.94 -27.70
C ALA A 154 -10.92 -12.39 -28.19
N ASP A 155 -11.11 -12.45 -29.51
CA ASP A 155 -12.37 -12.91 -30.13
C ASP A 155 -12.53 -14.45 -30.12
N GLY A 156 -11.57 -15.18 -29.55
CA GLY A 156 -11.50 -16.63 -29.50
C GLY A 156 -10.52 -17.11 -28.41
N PRO A 157 -10.08 -18.37 -28.42
CA PRO A 157 -9.14 -18.86 -27.42
C PRO A 157 -7.84 -18.05 -27.49
N GLN A 158 -7.30 -17.70 -26.32
CA GLN A 158 -6.03 -16.94 -26.20
C GLN A 158 -4.82 -17.66 -26.84
N THR A 159 -4.97 -18.89 -27.32
CA THR A 159 -3.94 -19.66 -28.04
C THR A 159 -4.00 -19.47 -29.56
N ALA A 160 -5.10 -18.95 -30.11
CA ALA A 160 -5.20 -18.57 -31.51
C ALA A 160 -4.57 -17.18 -31.73
N PHE A 161 -3.91 -16.99 -32.87
CA PHE A 161 -3.40 -15.68 -33.26
C PHE A 161 -4.58 -14.78 -33.69
N PRO A 162 -4.74 -13.58 -33.11
CA PRO A 162 -5.90 -12.74 -33.38
C PRO A 162 -5.83 -12.12 -34.79
N LYS A 163 -6.98 -11.70 -35.31
CA LYS A 163 -7.05 -10.93 -36.56
C LYS A 163 -6.66 -9.49 -36.28
N ILE A 164 -5.49 -9.06 -36.75
CA ILE A 164 -4.96 -7.72 -36.49
C ILE A 164 -5.11 -6.84 -37.74
N PRO A 165 -5.66 -5.61 -37.62
CA PRO A 165 -5.66 -4.65 -38.72
C PRO A 165 -4.24 -4.24 -39.13
N ALA A 166 -4.01 -4.24 -40.45
CA ALA A 166 -2.70 -3.87 -40.99
C ALA A 166 -2.29 -2.45 -40.57
N PRO A 167 -1.01 -2.22 -40.22
CA PRO A 167 -0.52 -0.88 -39.95
C PRO A 167 -0.54 0.00 -41.22
N PRO A 168 -0.48 1.34 -41.07
CA PRO A 168 -0.23 2.24 -42.18
C PRO A 168 1.01 1.80 -42.98
N ARG A 169 0.91 1.88 -44.32
CA ARG A 169 1.99 1.52 -45.23
C ARG A 169 2.93 2.70 -45.46
N GLY A 170 4.18 2.38 -45.80
CA GLY A 170 5.19 3.38 -46.11
C GLY A 170 5.85 3.97 -44.88
N ARG A 171 6.65 5.01 -45.12
CA ARG A 171 7.42 5.70 -44.07
C ARG A 171 6.52 6.65 -43.31
N LEU A 172 6.54 6.59 -41.98
CA LEU A 172 5.83 7.51 -41.11
C LEU A 172 6.64 7.86 -39.87
N THR A 173 6.18 8.87 -39.13
CA THR A 173 6.64 9.15 -37.78
C THR A 173 5.66 8.58 -36.77
N VAL A 174 6.15 7.77 -35.84
CA VAL A 174 5.38 7.28 -34.70
C VAL A 174 5.78 8.06 -33.45
N THR A 175 4.80 8.38 -32.63
CA THR A 175 4.99 8.94 -31.29
C THR A 175 4.47 7.95 -30.28
N GLY A 176 5.18 7.77 -29.18
CA GLY A 176 4.74 6.91 -28.09
C GLY A 176 5.44 7.23 -26.78
N ARG A 177 5.00 6.57 -25.72
CA ARG A 177 5.65 6.60 -24.41
C ARG A 177 6.70 5.51 -24.36
N LEU A 178 7.95 5.86 -24.05
CA LEU A 178 9.04 4.90 -23.89
C LEU A 178 8.79 4.04 -22.65
N MET A 179 8.91 2.73 -22.82
CA MET A 179 8.74 1.72 -21.78
C MET A 179 9.99 0.86 -21.72
N ALA A 180 10.38 0.44 -20.51
CA ALA A 180 11.44 -0.54 -20.32
C ALA A 180 10.97 -1.95 -20.72
N ASP A 181 11.92 -2.87 -20.93
CA ASP A 181 11.61 -4.28 -21.10
C ASP A 181 10.84 -4.83 -19.89
N GLU A 182 9.88 -5.70 -20.15
CA GLU A 182 9.11 -6.35 -19.11
C GLU A 182 9.88 -7.53 -18.52
N THR A 183 9.89 -7.62 -17.20
CA THR A 183 10.45 -8.76 -16.46
C THR A 183 9.37 -9.38 -15.58
N SER A 184 9.49 -10.68 -15.27
CA SER A 184 8.56 -11.32 -14.33
C SER A 184 8.62 -10.70 -12.93
N ALA A 185 9.80 -10.23 -12.50
CA ALA A 185 9.96 -9.56 -11.21
C ALA A 185 9.20 -8.21 -11.16
N ALA A 186 9.25 -7.42 -12.23
CA ALA A 186 8.59 -6.12 -12.28
C ALA A 186 7.09 -6.20 -12.58
N SER A 187 6.68 -7.13 -13.46
CA SER A 187 5.28 -7.26 -13.91
C SER A 187 4.44 -8.22 -13.06
N GLY A 188 5.07 -9.13 -12.31
CA GLY A 188 4.39 -10.26 -11.68
C GLY A 188 3.87 -11.32 -12.68
N ILE A 189 4.05 -11.09 -13.98
CA ILE A 189 3.63 -12.00 -15.05
C ILE A 189 4.69 -13.10 -15.19
N LYS A 190 4.26 -14.35 -15.02
CA LYS A 190 5.12 -15.50 -15.26
C LYS A 190 5.44 -15.61 -16.75
N ASP A 191 6.73 -15.69 -17.06
CA ASP A 191 7.16 -16.03 -18.41
C ASP A 191 6.94 -17.53 -18.67
N VAL A 192 6.15 -17.85 -19.68
CA VAL A 192 5.71 -19.22 -19.97
C VAL A 192 6.33 -19.66 -21.30
N ARG A 193 6.96 -20.84 -21.30
CA ARG A 193 7.54 -21.45 -22.50
C ARG A 193 6.50 -22.24 -23.29
N GLY A 194 6.81 -22.52 -24.56
CA GLY A 194 5.94 -23.34 -25.44
C GLY A 194 4.67 -22.61 -25.87
N LEU A 195 4.74 -21.29 -26.01
CA LEU A 195 3.63 -20.50 -26.54
C LEU A 195 3.39 -20.82 -28.03
N PRO A 196 2.16 -20.62 -28.52
CA PRO A 196 1.88 -20.65 -29.95
C PRO A 196 2.76 -19.67 -30.71
N ASP A 197 2.92 -19.93 -32.01
CA ASP A 197 3.73 -19.09 -32.88
C ASP A 197 3.31 -17.61 -32.82
N ARG A 198 4.31 -16.71 -32.82
CA ARG A 198 4.15 -15.25 -32.74
C ARG A 198 3.40 -14.75 -31.49
N GLN A 199 3.39 -15.52 -30.40
CA GLN A 199 2.85 -15.07 -29.12
C GLN A 199 3.93 -15.03 -28.04
N ILE A 200 3.90 -13.99 -27.21
CA ILE A 200 4.83 -13.79 -26.09
C ILE A 200 4.08 -13.44 -24.80
N MET A 201 4.70 -13.73 -23.65
CA MET A 201 4.17 -13.28 -22.34
C MET A 201 4.69 -11.90 -21.96
N LEU A 202 5.99 -11.65 -22.17
CA LEU A 202 6.69 -10.44 -21.77
C LEU A 202 7.30 -9.76 -23.00
N ILE A 203 7.24 -8.43 -23.05
CA ILE A 203 7.92 -7.64 -24.07
C ILE A 203 9.41 -7.52 -23.69
N SER A 204 10.30 -8.10 -24.51
CA SER A 204 11.74 -7.98 -24.33
C SER A 204 12.43 -7.63 -25.64
N SER A 205 13.05 -6.44 -25.68
CA SER A 205 13.88 -5.98 -26.80
C SER A 205 15.03 -6.95 -27.12
N GLY A 206 15.67 -7.52 -26.09
CA GLY A 206 16.72 -8.52 -26.26
C GLY A 206 16.22 -9.81 -26.94
N GLN A 207 15.09 -10.37 -26.48
CA GLN A 207 14.51 -11.56 -27.11
C GLN A 207 14.10 -11.29 -28.57
N GLN A 208 13.52 -10.11 -28.84
CA GLN A 208 13.14 -9.74 -30.20
C GLN A 208 14.36 -9.47 -31.08
N ALA A 209 15.47 -8.95 -30.55
CA ALA A 209 16.73 -8.80 -31.30
C ALA A 209 17.25 -10.15 -31.81
N HIS A 210 17.22 -11.18 -30.95
CA HIS A 210 17.59 -12.54 -31.32
C HIS A 210 16.64 -13.14 -32.35
N ALA A 211 15.32 -12.99 -32.15
CA ALA A 211 14.31 -13.53 -33.08
C ALA A 211 14.36 -12.88 -34.47
N LEU A 212 14.63 -11.57 -34.53
CA LEU A 212 14.69 -10.81 -35.78
C LEU A 212 16.05 -10.88 -36.48
N GLY A 213 17.12 -11.23 -35.76
CA GLY A 213 18.49 -11.10 -36.25
C GLY A 213 18.88 -9.65 -36.57
N LYS A 214 18.32 -8.68 -35.84
CA LYS A 214 18.52 -7.24 -36.08
C LYS A 214 18.84 -6.49 -34.78
N PRO A 215 19.56 -5.35 -34.86
CA PRO A 215 19.76 -4.49 -33.69
C PRO A 215 18.44 -3.83 -33.28
N VAL A 216 17.88 -4.26 -32.15
CA VAL A 216 16.65 -3.70 -31.57
C VAL A 216 17.02 -2.73 -30.45
N LEU A 217 16.46 -1.51 -30.50
CA LEU A 217 16.60 -0.52 -29.42
C LEU A 217 16.04 -1.07 -28.11
N GLY A 218 16.71 -0.78 -26.99
CA GLY A 218 16.25 -1.24 -25.68
C GLY A 218 14.86 -0.72 -25.31
N GLY A 219 14.03 -1.60 -24.76
CA GLY A 219 12.64 -1.30 -24.42
C GLY A 219 11.70 -1.32 -25.62
N TYR A 220 10.56 -0.65 -25.46
CA TYR A 220 9.54 -0.50 -26.49
C TYR A 220 8.81 0.84 -26.34
N ILE A 221 8.04 1.26 -27.36
CA ILE A 221 7.14 2.41 -27.23
C ILE A 221 5.69 1.95 -27.16
N ALA A 222 4.91 2.50 -26.24
CA ALA A 222 3.45 2.43 -26.27
C ALA A 222 2.94 3.57 -27.15
N GLN A 223 2.38 3.24 -28.32
CA GLN A 223 1.96 4.20 -29.33
C GLN A 223 0.92 5.18 -28.79
N THR A 224 1.07 6.45 -29.15
CA THR A 224 0.11 7.53 -28.91
C THR A 224 -0.28 8.26 -30.19
N ALA A 225 0.58 8.25 -31.21
CA ALA A 225 0.26 8.79 -32.53
C ALA A 225 1.08 8.08 -33.64
N PRO A 226 0.60 8.02 -34.88
CA PRO A 226 -0.76 8.37 -35.29
C PRO A 226 -1.80 7.43 -34.66
N GLU A 227 -3.07 7.78 -34.70
CA GLU A 227 -4.13 6.84 -34.34
C GLU A 227 -4.18 5.68 -35.33
N ASN A 228 -4.61 4.51 -34.86
CA ASN A 228 -4.76 3.36 -35.74
C ASN A 228 -6.02 3.53 -36.63
N PRO A 229 -5.94 3.21 -37.93
CA PRO A 229 -7.10 3.24 -38.81
C PRO A 229 -8.26 2.40 -38.24
N GLY A 230 -9.45 3.00 -38.15
CA GLY A 230 -10.63 2.33 -37.59
C GLY A 230 -10.59 2.10 -36.08
N GLY A 231 -9.67 2.75 -35.35
CA GLY A 231 -9.57 2.67 -33.89
C GLY A 231 -9.04 1.34 -33.35
N SER A 232 -8.51 0.48 -34.21
CA SER A 232 -8.01 -0.85 -33.84
C SER A 232 -6.60 -1.10 -34.40
N PRO A 233 -5.62 -1.53 -33.58
CA PRO A 233 -5.71 -1.76 -32.13
C PRO A 233 -6.04 -0.49 -31.33
N GLN A 234 -6.72 -0.64 -30.20
CA GLN A 234 -7.05 0.47 -29.29
C GLN A 234 -5.78 0.97 -28.63
N LEU A 235 -5.47 2.27 -28.71
CA LEU A 235 -4.27 2.81 -28.09
C LEU A 235 -4.30 2.61 -26.56
N ILE A 236 -3.15 2.29 -25.98
CA ILE A 236 -3.05 2.10 -24.53
C ILE A 236 -3.22 3.45 -23.86
N ALA A 237 -4.10 3.54 -22.87
CA ALA A 237 -4.32 4.75 -22.11
C ALA A 237 -3.04 5.21 -21.39
N ALA A 238 -2.92 6.50 -21.13
CA ALA A 238 -1.88 7.01 -20.25
C ALA A 238 -2.04 6.38 -18.85
N PRO A 239 -0.94 6.07 -18.15
CA PRO A 239 -1.04 5.65 -16.76
C PRO A 239 -1.68 6.77 -15.93
N ASP A 240 -2.65 6.40 -15.10
CA ASP A 240 -3.25 7.33 -14.17
C ASP A 240 -2.23 7.74 -13.10
N HIS A 241 -1.96 9.04 -13.08
CA HIS A 241 -1.06 9.71 -12.16
C HIS A 241 -1.79 10.81 -11.35
N SER A 242 -3.12 10.88 -11.46
CA SER A 242 -3.95 11.82 -10.70
C SER A 242 -4.57 11.15 -9.47
N SER A 243 -4.87 9.85 -9.53
CA SER A 243 -5.42 9.13 -8.39
C SER A 243 -4.36 8.68 -7.39
N ILE A 244 -4.57 9.06 -6.13
CA ILE A 244 -3.76 8.66 -4.98
C ILE A 244 -4.48 7.58 -4.14
N GLY A 245 -5.81 7.54 -4.19
CA GLY A 245 -6.63 6.62 -3.39
C GLY A 245 -6.75 7.05 -1.93
N ALA A 246 -7.50 6.29 -1.13
CA ALA A 246 -7.80 6.63 0.27
C ALA A 246 -6.73 6.14 1.28
N HIS A 247 -5.55 5.75 0.83
CA HIS A 247 -4.49 5.16 1.67
C HIS A 247 -4.11 6.04 2.87
N MET A 248 -4.02 7.37 2.68
CA MET A 248 -3.76 8.31 3.77
C MET A 248 -4.90 8.33 4.82
N ALA A 249 -6.15 8.37 4.36
CA ALA A 249 -7.30 8.35 5.26
C ALA A 249 -7.34 7.05 6.09
N TYR A 250 -7.01 5.91 5.48
CA TYR A 250 -6.89 4.64 6.20
C TYR A 250 -5.72 4.61 7.20
N ALA A 251 -4.58 5.22 6.87
CA ALA A 251 -3.47 5.34 7.82
C ALA A 251 -3.91 6.09 9.09
N ILE A 252 -4.57 7.25 8.92
CA ILE A 252 -5.13 8.04 10.02
C ILE A 252 -6.18 7.23 10.79
N GLN A 253 -7.08 6.53 10.09
CA GLN A 253 -8.09 5.67 10.73
C GLN A 253 -7.46 4.61 11.64
N TRP A 254 -6.39 3.95 11.19
CA TRP A 254 -5.68 2.95 12.01
C TRP A 254 -5.07 3.54 13.27
N TRP A 255 -4.47 4.74 13.18
CA TRP A 255 -3.94 5.43 14.35
C TRP A 255 -5.02 5.92 15.30
N LEU A 256 -6.18 6.35 14.78
CA LEU A 256 -7.35 6.67 15.60
C LEU A 256 -7.87 5.44 16.35
N PHE A 257 -7.93 4.28 15.71
CA PHE A 257 -8.27 3.02 16.40
C PHE A 257 -7.23 2.65 17.46
N ALA A 258 -5.94 2.78 17.16
CA ALA A 258 -4.87 2.54 18.12
C ALA A 258 -5.00 3.45 19.36
N ALA A 259 -5.37 4.72 19.17
CA ALA A 259 -5.65 5.66 20.26
C ALA A 259 -6.98 5.38 20.99
N GLY A 260 -7.97 4.82 20.29
CA GLY A 260 -9.27 4.45 20.85
C GLY A 260 -9.19 3.30 21.85
N VAL A 261 -8.26 2.36 21.69
CA VAL A 261 -8.06 1.23 22.61
C VAL A 261 -7.74 1.69 24.05
N PRO A 262 -6.70 2.51 24.32
CA PRO A 262 -6.43 2.99 25.68
C PRO A 262 -7.55 3.91 26.20
N ALA A 263 -8.17 4.73 25.35
CA ALA A 263 -9.30 5.57 25.76
C ALA A 263 -10.49 4.72 26.24
N GLY A 264 -10.86 3.69 25.48
CA GLY A 264 -11.91 2.74 25.85
C GLY A 264 -11.57 1.97 27.12
N TRP A 265 -10.32 1.52 27.27
CA TRP A 265 -9.85 0.87 28.49
C TRP A 265 -9.99 1.78 29.71
N ILE A 266 -9.58 3.04 29.63
CA ILE A 266 -9.74 4.02 30.73
C ILE A 266 -11.21 4.22 31.09
N VAL A 267 -12.10 4.34 30.09
CA VAL A 267 -13.54 4.49 30.32
C VAL A 267 -14.13 3.26 31.02
N LEU A 268 -13.75 2.05 30.59
CA LEU A 268 -14.19 0.81 31.23
C LEU A 268 -13.69 0.72 32.68
N VAL A 269 -12.42 1.04 32.94
CA VAL A 269 -11.86 1.04 34.31
C VAL A 269 -12.60 2.04 35.18
N ARG A 270 -12.87 3.26 34.68
CA ARG A 270 -13.60 4.30 35.43
C ARG A 270 -15.04 3.88 35.75
N ARG A 271 -15.73 3.23 34.80
CA ARG A 271 -17.08 2.68 35.01
C ARG A 271 -17.07 1.59 36.08
N GLU A 272 -16.19 0.59 35.95
CA GLU A 272 -16.09 -0.51 36.91
C GLU A 272 -15.75 -0.02 38.33
N VAL A 273 -14.86 0.97 38.47
CA VAL A 273 -14.54 1.58 39.77
C VAL A 273 -15.75 2.29 40.38
N ARG A 274 -16.55 2.99 39.57
CA ARG A 274 -17.76 3.68 40.04
C ARG A 274 -18.81 2.66 40.50
N ASP A 275 -19.10 1.67 39.66
CA ASP A 275 -20.14 0.68 39.94
C ASP A 275 -19.80 -0.13 41.20
N ARG A 276 -18.51 -0.45 41.42
CA ARG A 276 -18.04 -1.09 42.68
C ARG A 276 -18.15 -0.19 43.90
N ARG A 277 -17.92 1.12 43.77
CA ARG A 277 -18.09 2.09 44.87
C ARG A 277 -19.56 2.25 45.25
N GLU A 278 -20.44 2.30 44.25
CA GLU A 278 -21.90 2.38 44.45
C GLU A 278 -22.42 1.11 45.15
N ALA A 279 -21.97 -0.08 44.72
CA ALA A 279 -22.30 -1.34 45.39
C ALA A 279 -21.83 -1.37 46.86
N ALA A 280 -20.57 -0.98 47.12
CA ALA A 280 -20.04 -0.93 48.48
C ALA A 280 -20.78 0.09 49.38
N ALA A 281 -21.21 1.23 48.82
CA ALA A 281 -22.00 2.21 49.55
C ALA A 281 -23.43 1.71 49.84
N ALA A 282 -24.04 0.97 48.90
CA ALA A 282 -25.35 0.35 49.08
C ALA A 282 -25.33 -0.78 50.12
N GLU A 283 -24.25 -1.56 50.19
CA GLU A 283 -24.05 -2.60 51.22
C GLU A 283 -23.81 -2.00 52.61
N ALA A 284 -23.12 -0.86 52.72
CA ALA A 284 -22.84 -0.20 54.00
C ALA A 284 -24.04 0.58 54.58
N ALA A 285 -25.02 0.97 53.76
CA ALA A 285 -26.21 1.70 54.18
C ALA A 285 -27.10 0.97 55.21
N PRO A 286 -27.42 -0.34 55.05
CA PRO A 286 -28.20 -1.08 56.05
C PRO A 286 -27.42 -1.34 57.36
N GLU A 287 -26.10 -1.48 57.31
CA GLU A 287 -25.27 -1.75 58.49
C GLU A 287 -25.11 -0.50 59.38
N ALA A 288 -24.98 0.68 58.77
CA ALA A 288 -25.00 1.96 59.48
C ALA A 288 -26.38 2.28 60.08
N ALA A 289 -27.47 1.90 59.41
CA ALA A 289 -28.83 2.05 59.93
C ALA A 289 -29.11 1.12 61.12
N ALA A 290 -28.54 -0.09 61.12
CA ALA A 290 -28.66 -1.04 62.24
C ALA A 290 -27.77 -0.67 63.44
N ALA A 291 -26.63 -0.01 63.24
CA ALA A 291 -25.76 0.46 64.31
C ALA A 291 -26.24 1.77 64.97
N ALA A 292 -27.15 2.50 64.33
CA ALA A 292 -27.73 3.75 64.83
C ALA A 292 -29.12 3.58 65.49
N ALA A 293 -29.68 2.36 65.46
CA ALA A 293 -30.93 1.97 66.11
C ALA A 293 -30.67 1.28 67.45
#